data_AF-A0A924BCT7-F1
#
_entry.id   AF-A0A924BCT7-F1
#
_cell.length_a   1.000
_cell.length_b   1.000
_cell.length_c   1.000
_cell.angle_alpha   90.00
_cell.angle_beta   90.00
_cell.angle_gamma   90.00
#
_symmetry.space_group_name_H-M   'P 1'
#
loop_
_entity.id
_entity.type
_entity.pdbx_description
1 polymer ?
#
loop_
_entity_poly.entity_id
_entity_poly.type
_entity_poly.pdbx_seq_one_letter_code
_entity_poly.pdbx_strand_id
1 'polypeptide(L)'
;MTMLRISVEGEVRATPGVGLPAAAGSGKWTAGPVTCTVDKRLVIGGKPVVKSATCTFIFAGVAKTGTPPPAVADSSTVTLSPKPSLLRTGADLMRASAKAQDSYGNTLTAVAAGPVDSG
;
A
#
# COMPACT_ATOMS: atom_id res chain seq x y z
N MET A 1 -15.97 23.90 3.50
CA MET A 1 -15.60 23.01 2.38
C MET A 1 -14.52 22.05 2.87
N THR A 2 -14.73 20.74 2.76
CA THR A 2 -13.70 19.76 3.09
C THR A 2 -12.79 19.60 1.87
N MET A 3 -11.53 20.04 1.96
CA MET A 3 -10.54 19.79 0.91
C MET A 3 -10.31 18.28 0.77
N LEU A 4 -10.61 17.74 -0.41
CA LEU A 4 -10.29 16.36 -0.74
C LEU A 4 -8.81 16.30 -1.17
N ARG A 5 -7.96 15.66 -0.36
CA ARG A 5 -6.56 15.41 -0.73
C ARG A 5 -6.47 14.11 -1.54
N ILE A 6 -5.78 14.16 -2.66
CA ILE A 6 -5.60 13.05 -3.60
C ILE A 6 -4.12 12.66 -3.62
N SER A 7 -3.84 11.36 -3.65
CA SER A 7 -2.47 10.85 -3.69
C SER A 7 -1.96 10.80 -5.15
N VAL A 8 -0.71 11.21 -5.35
CA VAL A 8 -0.04 11.19 -6.66
C VAL A 8 1.08 10.17 -6.69
N GLU A 9 1.65 9.92 -7.87
CA GLU A 9 2.72 8.95 -8.06
C GLU A 9 3.90 9.18 -7.09
N GLY A 10 4.38 8.09 -6.48
CA GLY A 10 5.44 8.12 -5.46
C GLY A 10 4.97 8.42 -4.04
N GLU A 11 3.66 8.64 -3.82
CA GLU A 11 3.10 8.97 -2.51
C GLU A 11 2.35 7.81 -1.86
N VAL A 12 2.69 6.59 -2.22
CA VAL A 12 2.19 5.40 -1.53
C VAL A 12 3.33 4.75 -0.77
N ARG A 13 3.12 4.53 0.53
CA ARG A 13 4.09 3.92 1.43
C ARG A 13 3.66 2.51 1.81
N ALA A 14 4.60 1.58 1.75
CA ALA A 14 4.46 0.23 2.30
C ALA A 14 5.07 0.16 3.71
N THR A 15 4.41 -0.52 4.63
CA THR A 15 4.90 -0.75 5.99
C THR A 15 4.71 -2.24 6.32
N PRO A 16 5.79 -3.00 6.52
CA PRO A 16 5.69 -4.40 6.90
C PRO A 16 4.99 -4.57 8.25
N GLY A 17 4.19 -5.63 8.35
CA GLY A 17 3.53 -6.05 9.58
C GLY A 17 4.45 -6.83 10.50
N VAL A 18 3.90 -7.22 11.66
CA VAL A 18 4.59 -8.02 12.68
C VAL A 18 3.96 -9.40 12.90
N GLY A 19 2.82 -9.68 12.25
CA GLY A 19 2.14 -10.96 12.36
C GLY A 19 2.96 -12.07 11.70
N LEU A 20 3.16 -13.18 12.40
CA LEU A 20 3.92 -14.32 11.90
C LEU A 20 3.00 -15.30 11.14
N PRO A 21 3.46 -15.91 10.03
CA PRO A 21 2.81 -17.08 9.46
C PRO A 21 2.66 -18.19 10.51
N ALA A 22 1.61 -19.01 10.40
CA ALA A 22 1.24 -19.97 11.44
C ALA A 22 2.39 -20.92 11.87
N ALA A 23 3.21 -21.35 10.90
CA ALA A 23 4.34 -22.24 11.09
C ALA A 23 5.61 -21.55 11.65
N ALA A 24 5.71 -20.22 11.55
CA ALA A 24 6.89 -19.48 11.95
C ALA A 24 6.92 -19.20 13.46
N GLY A 25 8.06 -19.49 14.10
CA GLY A 25 8.33 -19.12 15.49
C GLY A 25 8.98 -17.75 15.62
N SER A 26 9.70 -17.32 14.59
CA SER A 26 10.23 -15.96 14.45
C SER A 26 10.49 -15.64 12.98
N GLY A 27 10.67 -14.37 12.67
CA GLY A 27 11.01 -13.89 11.34
C GLY A 27 10.61 -12.44 11.14
N LYS A 28 10.70 -11.96 9.90
CA LYS A 28 10.41 -10.58 9.56
C LYS A 28 9.79 -10.48 8.16
N TRP A 29 8.80 -9.58 8.05
CA TRP A 29 8.29 -9.12 6.77
C TRP A 29 9.16 -8.02 6.18
N THR A 30 9.39 -8.10 4.87
CA THR A 30 10.05 -7.06 4.08
C THR A 30 9.11 -6.62 2.98
N ALA A 31 8.94 -5.31 2.83
CA ALA A 31 8.14 -4.74 1.74
C ALA A 31 8.92 -4.81 0.43
N GLY A 32 8.30 -5.36 -0.61
CA GLY A 32 8.78 -5.21 -1.98
C GLY A 32 8.52 -3.79 -2.52
N PRO A 33 8.86 -3.53 -3.80
CA PRO A 33 8.55 -2.27 -4.43
C PRO A 33 7.03 -2.03 -4.47
N VAL A 34 6.64 -0.76 -4.32
CA VAL A 34 5.24 -0.34 -4.51
C VAL A 34 5.03 -0.04 -5.99
N THR A 35 4.10 -0.75 -6.62
CA THR A 35 3.72 -0.52 -8.00
C THR A 35 2.42 0.28 -8.02
N CYS A 36 2.45 1.47 -8.62
CA CYS A 36 1.27 2.32 -8.77
C CYS A 36 0.70 2.23 -10.18
N THR A 37 -0.63 2.14 -10.28
CA THR A 37 -1.36 2.46 -11.51
C THR A 37 -1.86 3.89 -11.40
N VAL A 38 -1.56 4.72 -12.39
CA VAL A 38 -1.87 6.15 -12.39
C VAL A 38 -2.83 6.53 -13.51
N ASP A 39 -3.63 7.58 -13.32
CA ASP A 39 -4.39 8.22 -14.40
C ASP A 39 -3.60 9.40 -14.96
N LYS A 40 -3.05 9.26 -16.17
CA LYS A 40 -2.26 10.32 -16.81
C LYS A 40 -3.08 11.53 -17.24
N ARG A 41 -4.41 11.41 -17.31
CA ARG A 41 -5.31 12.53 -17.65
C ARG A 41 -5.56 13.45 -16.47
N LEU A 42 -5.30 12.96 -15.24
CA LEU A 42 -5.48 13.71 -14.01
C LEU A 42 -4.11 13.96 -13.40
N VAL A 43 -3.68 15.20 -13.46
CA VAL A 43 -2.37 15.63 -12.99
C VAL A 43 -2.57 16.65 -11.88
N ILE A 44 -1.88 16.44 -10.75
CA ILE A 44 -1.86 17.36 -9.62
C ILE A 44 -0.39 17.72 -9.36
N GLY A 45 -0.05 19.00 -9.39
CA GLY A 45 1.33 19.45 -9.20
C GLY A 45 2.33 18.83 -10.18
N GLY A 46 1.91 18.60 -11.43
CA GLY A 46 2.74 17.96 -12.46
C GLY A 46 2.89 16.44 -12.35
N LYS A 47 2.25 15.80 -11.36
CA LYS A 47 2.30 14.34 -11.17
C LYS A 47 0.94 13.68 -11.44
N PRO A 48 0.91 12.51 -12.09
CA PRO A 48 -0.33 11.81 -12.35
C PRO A 48 -0.93 11.26 -11.05
N VAL A 49 -2.25 11.27 -10.97
CA VAL A 49 -3.00 10.79 -9.80
C VAL A 49 -2.92 9.26 -9.72
N VAL A 50 -2.71 8.73 -8.51
CA VAL A 50 -2.74 7.29 -8.27
C VAL A 50 -4.18 6.79 -8.30
N LYS A 51 -4.43 5.75 -9.10
CA LYS A 51 -5.68 4.98 -9.12
C LYS A 51 -5.60 3.79 -8.20
N SER A 52 -4.53 3.01 -8.26
CA SER A 52 -4.33 1.87 -7.37
C SER A 52 -2.86 1.70 -7.07
N ALA A 53 -2.56 1.01 -5.98
CA ALA A 53 -1.20 0.62 -5.66
C ALA A 53 -1.17 -0.80 -5.11
N THR A 54 -0.12 -1.54 -5.44
CA THR A 54 0.08 -2.91 -4.99
C THR A 54 1.51 -3.06 -4.49
N CYS A 55 1.68 -3.85 -3.43
CA CYS A 55 2.98 -4.21 -2.89
C CYS A 55 2.91 -5.66 -2.39
N THR A 56 3.91 -6.44 -2.79
CA THR A 56 4.12 -7.79 -2.28
C THR A 56 5.14 -7.73 -1.15
N PHE A 57 4.72 -8.21 0.01
CA PHE A 57 5.54 -8.39 1.20
C PHE A 57 6.06 -9.82 1.22
N ILE A 58 7.33 -9.99 1.58
CA ILE A 58 7.99 -11.29 1.70
C ILE A 58 8.38 -11.52 3.15
N PHE A 59 8.02 -12.69 3.68
CA PHE A 59 8.41 -13.14 5.01
C PHE A 59 9.60 -14.09 4.91
N ALA A 60 10.58 -13.88 5.80
CA ALA A 60 11.66 -14.84 6.05
C ALA A 60 11.79 -15.07 7.55
N GLY A 61 11.80 -16.34 7.95
CA GLY A 61 11.84 -16.74 9.35
C GLY A 61 12.24 -18.20 9.55
N VAL A 62 11.98 -18.70 10.75
CA VAL A 62 12.25 -20.09 11.13
C VAL A 62 11.05 -20.69 11.83
N ALA A 63 10.88 -22.01 11.74
CA ALA A 63 9.73 -22.70 12.31
C ALA A 63 9.75 -22.72 13.84
N LYS A 64 8.58 -22.93 14.45
CA LYS A 64 8.43 -23.09 15.90
C LYS A 64 9.08 -24.36 16.44
N THR A 65 9.26 -25.36 15.59
CA THR A 65 9.70 -26.71 15.97
C THR A 65 10.77 -27.22 15.00
N GLY A 66 11.58 -28.18 15.46
CA GLY A 66 12.69 -28.77 14.70
C GLY A 66 14.06 -28.43 15.28
N THR A 67 15.03 -29.33 15.11
CA THR A 67 16.41 -29.15 15.59
C THR A 67 17.41 -29.54 14.49
N PRO A 68 18.01 -28.57 13.77
CA PRO A 68 17.74 -27.14 13.86
C PRO A 68 16.34 -26.77 13.30
N PRO A 69 15.74 -25.64 13.72
CA PRO A 69 14.47 -25.20 13.17
C PRO A 69 14.59 -24.94 11.65
N PRO A 70 13.73 -25.53 10.80
CA PRO A 70 13.75 -25.28 9.36
C PRO A 70 13.36 -23.83 9.04
N ALA A 71 13.85 -23.33 7.90
CA ALA A 71 13.46 -22.02 7.39
C ALA A 71 11.97 -22.01 6.98
N VAL A 72 11.32 -20.87 7.21
CA VAL A 72 9.95 -20.60 6.79
C VAL A 72 9.96 -19.34 5.92
N ALA A 73 9.37 -19.46 4.73
CA ALA A 73 9.14 -18.35 3.82
C ALA A 73 7.65 -18.24 3.54
N ASP A 74 7.16 -17.01 3.40
CA ASP A 74 5.79 -16.74 3.00
C ASP A 74 5.72 -15.42 2.21
N SER A 75 4.61 -15.13 1.58
CA SER A 75 4.37 -13.88 0.87
C SER A 75 2.94 -13.40 1.04
N SER A 76 2.75 -12.09 1.04
CA SER A 76 1.42 -11.48 1.08
C SER A 76 1.38 -10.28 0.16
N THR A 77 0.31 -10.14 -0.62
CA THR A 77 0.12 -8.99 -1.50
C THR A 77 -0.99 -8.11 -0.95
N VAL A 78 -0.65 -6.85 -0.68
CA VAL A 78 -1.63 -5.82 -0.30
C VAL A 78 -1.92 -4.98 -1.52
N THR A 79 -3.20 -4.84 -1.84
CA THR A 79 -3.69 -3.94 -2.89
C THR A 79 -4.50 -2.82 -2.26
N LEU A 80 -4.08 -1.60 -2.52
CA LEU A 80 -4.79 -0.38 -2.19
C LEU A 80 -5.64 0.02 -3.40
N SER A 81 -6.95 -0.18 -3.28
CA SER A 81 -7.93 0.16 -4.32
C SER A 81 -8.50 1.57 -4.11
N PRO A 82 -8.81 2.30 -5.19
CA PRO A 82 -9.42 3.61 -5.08
C PRO A 82 -10.82 3.47 -4.50
N LYS A 83 -11.30 4.53 -3.84
CA LYS A 83 -12.71 4.61 -3.45
C LYS A 83 -13.45 5.48 -4.45
N PRO A 84 -14.72 5.18 -4.75
CA PRO A 84 -15.55 6.05 -5.57
C PRO A 84 -15.49 7.48 -5.06
N SER A 85 -15.22 8.41 -5.97
CA SER A 85 -15.21 9.84 -5.67
C SER A 85 -16.31 10.53 -6.46
N LEU A 86 -17.08 11.39 -5.80
CA LEU A 86 -18.11 12.22 -6.43
C LEU A 86 -17.51 13.42 -7.20
N LEU A 87 -16.20 13.40 -7.49
CA LEU A 87 -15.59 14.46 -8.28
C LEU A 87 -16.22 14.47 -9.67
N ARG A 88 -16.45 15.68 -10.21
CA ARG A 88 -17.15 15.95 -11.48
C ARG A 88 -16.59 15.18 -12.69
N THR A 89 -15.41 14.60 -12.58
CA THR A 89 -14.77 13.78 -13.62
C THR A 89 -15.26 12.33 -13.66
N GLY A 90 -16.07 11.88 -12.69
CA GLY A 90 -16.57 10.49 -12.62
C GLY A 90 -15.48 9.44 -12.39
N ALA A 91 -14.27 9.86 -12.00
CA ALA A 91 -13.13 8.99 -11.84
C ALA A 91 -12.98 8.49 -10.39
N ASP A 92 -12.72 7.19 -10.23
CA ASP A 92 -12.28 6.59 -8.97
C ASP A 92 -10.87 7.09 -8.65
N LEU A 93 -10.73 7.89 -7.59
CA LEU A 93 -9.44 8.48 -7.19
C LEU A 93 -8.98 7.93 -5.83
N MET A 94 -7.65 7.80 -5.69
CA MET A 94 -7.05 7.46 -4.41
C MET A 94 -7.04 8.67 -3.48
N ARG A 95 -7.83 8.60 -2.42
CA ARG A 95 -7.80 9.62 -1.36
C ARG A 95 -6.48 9.51 -0.60
N ALA A 96 -5.85 10.64 -0.33
CA ALA A 96 -4.78 10.69 0.65
C ALA A 96 -5.37 10.34 2.02
N SER A 97 -4.71 9.43 2.73
CA SER A 97 -5.19 8.65 3.88
C SER A 97 -5.89 7.32 3.55
N ALA A 98 -6.02 6.93 2.29
CA ALA A 98 -6.46 5.57 1.97
C ALA A 98 -5.45 4.56 2.50
N LYS A 99 -5.95 3.54 3.20
CA LYS A 99 -5.15 2.48 3.82
C LYS A 99 -5.73 1.12 3.44
N ALA A 100 -4.85 0.18 3.13
CA ALA A 100 -5.16 -1.24 2.99
C ALA A 100 -4.19 -2.02 3.90
N GLN A 101 -4.69 -3.07 4.54
CA GLN A 101 -3.92 -3.90 5.47
C GLN A 101 -4.35 -5.36 5.37
N ASP A 102 -3.40 -6.28 5.48
CA ASP A 102 -3.67 -7.73 5.54
C ASP A 102 -3.74 -8.26 6.99
N SER A 103 -3.94 -9.57 7.14
CA SER A 103 -3.99 -10.26 8.44
C SER A 103 -2.64 -10.30 9.17
N TYR A 104 -1.52 -10.12 8.46
CA TYR A 104 -0.17 -10.08 9.04
C TYR A 104 0.20 -8.66 9.51
N GLY A 105 -0.64 -7.68 9.22
CA GLY A 105 -0.45 -6.27 9.55
C GLY A 105 0.32 -5.49 8.49
N ASN A 106 0.71 -6.12 7.37
CA ASN A 106 1.34 -5.43 6.24
C ASN A 106 0.38 -4.38 5.70
N THR A 107 0.89 -3.17 5.48
CA THR A 107 0.05 -2.01 5.19
C THR A 107 0.53 -1.26 3.95
N LEU A 108 -0.42 -0.84 3.10
CA LEU A 108 -0.22 0.23 2.12
C LEU A 108 -1.00 1.47 2.55
N THR A 109 -0.33 2.62 2.54
CA THR A 109 -0.95 3.92 2.87
C THR A 109 -0.64 4.95 1.79
N ALA A 110 -1.69 5.54 1.22
CA ALA A 110 -1.58 6.72 0.37
C ALA A 110 -1.39 7.97 1.24
N VAL A 111 -0.30 8.69 1.05
CA VAL A 111 -0.05 10.02 1.62
C VAL A 111 -0.35 11.10 0.58
N ALA A 112 -0.56 12.33 1.04
CA ALA A 112 -0.65 13.51 0.16
C ALA A 112 0.60 14.39 0.37
N ALA A 113 1.17 14.89 -0.73
CA ALA A 113 1.92 16.13 -0.70
C ALA A 113 0.99 17.33 -0.90
N GLY A 114 0.62 17.98 0.21
CA GLY A 114 0.10 19.36 0.18
C GLY A 114 -1.32 19.56 -0.36
N PRO A 115 -1.80 20.83 -0.33
CA PRO A 115 -3.08 21.23 -0.89
C PRO A 115 -3.04 21.15 -2.43
N VAL A 116 -4.14 20.65 -3.01
CA VAL A 116 -4.35 20.59 -4.46
C VAL A 116 -4.94 21.92 -4.88
N ASP A 117 -4.18 22.75 -5.60
CA ASP A 117 -4.71 23.98 -6.20
C ASP A 117 -5.35 23.63 -7.54
N SER A 118 -6.66 23.85 -7.66
CA SER A 118 -7.35 23.82 -8.94
C SER A 118 -7.26 25.22 -9.53
N GLY A 119 -6.30 25.43 -10.42
CA GLY A 119 -6.23 26.64 -11.25
C GLY A 119 -7.47 26.81 -12.11
#